data_AF-A0A6I5CC18-F1
#
_entry.id   AF-A0A6I5CC18-F1
#
_cell.length_a   1.000
_cell.length_b   1.000
_cell.length_c   1.000
_cell.angle_alpha   90.00
_cell.angle_beta   90.00
_cell.angle_gamma   90.00
#
_symmetry.space_group_name_H-M   'P 1'
#
loop_
_entity.id
_entity.type
_entity.pdbx_description
1 polymer ?
#
loop_
_entity_poly.entity_id
_entity_poly.type
_entity_poly.pdbx_seq_one_letter_code
_entity_poly.pdbx_strand_id
1 'polypeptide(L)'
;QAEEIARRLGDAALLCFALNGTFMQSFRRAGLAARRDAIGAEVLALAARHDLARYEVLGRLVRMQARCAVADLAGADRHAAAADALADRHGLPLVPVFTTW
;
A
#
# COMPACT_ATOMS: atom_id res chain seq x y z
N GLN A 1 -13.85 -6.21 -10.89
CA GLN A 1 -14.46 -7.55 -10.76
C GLN A 1 -13.86 -8.34 -9.59
N ALA A 2 -12.54 -8.57 -9.54
CA ALA A 2 -11.91 -9.32 -8.43
C ALA A 2 -12.19 -8.72 -7.03
N GLU A 3 -12.04 -7.40 -6.87
CA GLU A 3 -12.30 -6.74 -5.58
C GLU A 3 -13.76 -6.88 -5.11
N GLU A 4 -14.71 -6.86 -6.04
CA GLU A 4 -16.13 -6.97 -5.72
C GLU A 4 -16.48 -8.39 -5.24
N ILE A 5 -15.89 -9.41 -5.87
CA ILE A 5 -16.01 -10.80 -5.43
C ILE A 5 -15.41 -10.96 -4.03
N ALA A 6 -14.22 -10.41 -3.79
CA ALA A 6 -13.57 -10.47 -2.48
C ALA A 6 -14.40 -9.77 -1.38
N ARG A 7 -14.98 -8.60 -1.67
CA ARG A 7 -15.90 -7.88 -0.76
C ARG A 7 -17.14 -8.72 -0.42
N ARG A 8 -17.74 -9.40 -1.41
CA ARG A 8 -18.90 -10.29 -1.20
C ARG A 8 -18.56 -11.51 -0.34
N LEU A 9 -17.34 -12.02 -0.46
CA LEU A 9 -16.85 -13.14 0.35
C LEU A 9 -16.45 -12.74 1.78
N GLY A 10 -16.27 -11.43 2.04
CA GLY A 10 -15.83 -10.94 3.35
C GLY A 10 -14.38 -11.28 3.69
N ASP A 11 -13.57 -11.70 2.71
CA ASP A 11 -12.17 -12.07 2.92
C ASP A 11 -11.25 -10.85 2.72
N ALA A 12 -10.74 -10.34 3.84
CA ALA A 12 -9.87 -9.16 3.85
C ALA A 12 -8.53 -9.39 3.14
N ALA A 13 -7.92 -10.56 3.30
CA ALA A 13 -6.64 -10.86 2.66
C ALA A 13 -6.81 -10.99 1.14
N LEU A 14 -7.89 -11.63 0.69
CA LEU A 14 -8.23 -11.72 -0.73
C LEU A 14 -8.53 -10.34 -1.33
N LEU A 15 -9.20 -9.45 -0.58
CA LEU A 15 -9.44 -8.09 -1.04
C LEU A 15 -8.14 -7.28 -1.14
N CYS A 16 -7.26 -7.35 -0.15
CA CYS A 16 -5.91 -6.76 -0.23
C CYS A 16 -5.13 -7.28 -1.45
N PHE A 17 -5.20 -8.59 -1.73
CA PHE A 17 -4.58 -9.20 -2.91
C PHE A 17 -5.16 -8.64 -4.21
N ALA A 18 -6.50 -8.55 -4.33
CA ALA A 18 -7.15 -8.00 -5.50
C ALA A 18 -6.79 -6.53 -5.72
N LEU A 19 -6.75 -5.73 -4.66
CA LEU A 19 -6.33 -4.33 -4.70
C LEU A 19 -4.87 -4.17 -5.13
N ASN A 20 -3.98 -5.07 -4.70
CA ASN A 20 -2.59 -5.09 -5.20
C ASN A 20 -2.54 -5.32 -6.71
N GLY A 21 -3.38 -6.22 -7.24
CA GLY A 21 -3.52 -6.41 -8.69
C GLY A 21 -3.97 -5.12 -9.41
N THR A 22 -4.96 -4.42 -8.87
CA THR A 22 -5.43 -3.12 -9.40
C THR A 22 -4.34 -2.05 -9.35
N PHE A 23 -3.54 -2.02 -8.27
CA PHE A 23 -2.36 -1.15 -8.17
C PHE A 23 -1.36 -1.43 -9.29
N MET A 24 -0.96 -2.68 -9.50
CA MET A 24 -0.01 -3.06 -10.55
C MET A 24 -0.49 -2.69 -11.96
N GLN A 25 -1.81 -2.68 -12.20
CA GLN A 25 -2.40 -2.30 -13.48
C GLN A 25 -2.64 -0.78 -13.63
N SER A 26 -2.35 0.02 -12.61
CA SER A 26 -2.59 1.48 -12.61
C SER A 26 -1.46 2.32 -13.24
N PHE A 27 -0.44 1.67 -13.79
CA PHE A 27 0.74 2.33 -14.40
C PHE A 27 0.61 2.59 -15.91
N ARG A 28 -0.57 2.36 -16.48
CA ARG A 28 -0.84 2.51 -17.92
C ARG A 28 -0.72 3.93 -18.50
N ARG A 29 -0.76 4.97 -17.65
CA ARG A 29 -0.54 6.38 -18.05
C ARG A 29 -0.16 7.26 -16.85
N ALA A 30 0.44 8.41 -17.13
CA ALA A 30 0.68 9.46 -16.14
C ALA A 30 -0.63 10.04 -15.56
N GLY A 31 -0.53 10.73 -14.42
CA GLY A 31 -1.68 11.38 -13.76
C GLY A 31 -2.55 10.46 -12.88
N LEU A 32 -2.14 9.21 -12.66
CA LEU A 32 -2.89 8.24 -11.84
C LEU A 32 -2.40 8.13 -10.39
N ALA A 33 -1.61 9.09 -9.91
CA ALA A 33 -1.06 9.09 -8.55
C ALA A 33 -2.16 9.08 -7.48
N ALA A 34 -3.18 9.93 -7.61
CA ALA A 34 -4.30 9.97 -6.68
C ALA A 34 -5.06 8.63 -6.60
N ARG A 35 -5.20 7.93 -7.74
CA ARG A 35 -5.82 6.59 -7.76
C ARG A 35 -4.97 5.57 -7.00
N ARG A 36 -3.64 5.62 -7.16
CA ARG A 36 -2.72 4.76 -6.41
C ARG A 36 -2.75 5.05 -4.91
N ASP A 37 -2.77 6.32 -4.52
CA ASP A 37 -2.89 6.72 -3.11
C ASP A 37 -4.19 6.18 -2.49
N ALA A 38 -5.31 6.26 -3.22
CA ALA A 38 -6.59 5.71 -2.77
C ALA A 38 -6.54 4.17 -2.58
N ILE A 39 -5.94 3.44 -3.52
CA ILE A 39 -5.75 1.99 -3.40
C ILE A 39 -4.88 1.66 -2.17
N GLY A 40 -3.75 2.35 -2.00
CA GLY A 40 -2.86 2.16 -0.85
C GLY A 40 -3.54 2.51 0.48
N ALA A 41 -4.43 3.50 0.49
CA ALA A 41 -5.23 3.86 1.66
C ALA A 41 -6.22 2.75 2.06
N GLU A 42 -6.93 2.18 1.08
CA GLU A 42 -7.87 1.08 1.32
C GLU A 42 -7.13 -0.17 1.80
N VAL A 43 -6.03 -0.55 1.14
CA VAL A 43 -5.18 -1.68 1.57
C VAL A 43 -4.69 -1.49 3.00
N LEU A 44 -4.17 -0.30 3.35
CA LEU A 44 -3.67 -0.02 4.68
C LEU A 44 -4.78 -0.11 5.75
N ALA A 45 -5.94 0.48 5.49
CA ALA A 45 -7.06 0.46 6.42
C ALA A 45 -7.59 -0.96 6.66
N LEU A 46 -7.71 -1.75 5.59
CA LEU A 46 -8.14 -3.14 5.68
C LEU A 46 -7.10 -3.99 6.40
N ALA A 47 -5.82 -3.84 6.05
CA ALA A 47 -4.76 -4.63 6.64
C ALA A 47 -4.61 -4.36 8.15
N ALA A 48 -4.66 -3.09 8.56
CA ALA A 48 -4.57 -2.71 9.97
C ALA A 48 -5.77 -3.21 10.81
N ARG A 49 -6.96 -3.31 10.22
CA ARG A 49 -8.15 -3.84 10.90
C ARG A 49 -8.10 -5.36 11.09
N HIS A 50 -7.37 -6.06 10.24
CA HIS A 50 -7.35 -7.52 10.16
C HIS A 50 -5.97 -8.12 10.49
N ASP A 51 -5.08 -7.35 11.11
CA ASP A 51 -3.72 -7.77 11.51
C ASP A 51 -2.87 -8.35 10.37
N LEU A 52 -3.00 -7.78 9.17
CA LEU A 52 -2.30 -8.24 7.97
C LEU A 52 -1.01 -7.45 7.70
N ALA A 53 0.00 -7.63 8.56
CA ALA A 53 1.24 -6.83 8.57
C ALA A 53 1.91 -6.60 7.19
N ARG A 54 2.00 -7.64 6.35
CA ARG A 54 2.61 -7.51 5.00
C ARG A 54 1.80 -6.57 4.10
N TYR A 55 0.49 -6.58 4.21
CA TYR A 55 -0.38 -5.68 3.45
C TYR A 55 -0.38 -4.27 4.03
N GLU A 56 -0.17 -4.10 5.35
CA GLU A 56 0.05 -2.76 5.91
C GLU A 56 1.30 -2.12 5.31
N VAL A 57 2.42 -2.85 5.25
CA VAL A 57 3.64 -2.40 4.60
C VAL A 57 3.38 -2.06 3.13
N LEU A 58 2.70 -2.94 2.38
CA LEU A 58 2.34 -2.66 0.99
C LEU A 58 1.55 -1.35 0.87
N GLY A 59 0.53 -1.15 1.70
CA GLY A 59 -0.28 0.07 1.71
C GLY A 59 0.57 1.32 1.98
N ARG A 60 1.55 1.24 2.90
CA ARG A 60 2.51 2.34 3.15
C ARG A 60 3.39 2.62 1.93
N LEU A 61 3.97 1.59 1.32
CA LEU A 61 4.84 1.75 0.15
C LEU A 61 4.11 2.33 -1.07
N VAL A 62 2.88 1.87 -1.34
CA VAL A 62 2.05 2.40 -2.43
C VAL A 62 1.76 3.89 -2.23
N ARG A 63 1.43 4.28 -0.99
CA ARG A 63 1.17 5.69 -0.65
C ARG A 63 2.44 6.53 -0.72
N MET A 64 3.57 6.04 -0.22
CA MET A 64 4.88 6.71 -0.36
C MET A 64 5.17 7.05 -1.83
N GLN A 65 5.04 6.07 -2.74
CA GLN A 65 5.24 6.27 -4.19
C GLN A 65 4.25 7.28 -4.78
N ALA A 66 2.98 7.24 -4.37
CA ALA A 66 1.97 8.17 -4.87
C ALA A 66 2.24 9.62 -4.42
N ARG A 67 2.79 9.81 -3.21
CA ARG A 67 3.16 11.12 -2.65
C ARG A 67 4.40 11.69 -3.33
N CYS A 68 5.43 10.86 -3.58
CA CYS A 68 6.56 11.26 -4.42
C CYS A 68 6.11 11.74 -5.80
N ALA A 69 5.14 11.06 -6.42
CA ALA A 69 4.65 11.40 -7.76
C ALA A 69 3.95 12.78 -7.85
N VAL A 70 3.60 13.40 -6.72
CA VAL A 70 3.00 14.74 -6.65
C VAL A 70 3.85 15.73 -5.86
N ALA A 71 5.12 15.40 -5.63
CA ALA A 71 6.08 16.19 -4.85
C ALA A 71 5.69 16.45 -3.37
N ASP A 72 4.81 15.62 -2.78
CA ASP A 72 4.53 15.62 -1.34
C ASP A 72 5.58 14.75 -0.61
N LEU A 73 6.82 15.25 -0.55
CA LEU A 73 7.94 14.49 0.03
C LEU A 73 7.77 14.26 1.53
N ALA A 74 7.27 15.26 2.26
CA ALA A 74 6.96 15.10 3.68
C ALA A 74 5.90 14.00 3.92
N GLY A 75 4.93 13.86 3.01
CA GLY A 75 3.98 12.76 3.01
C GLY A 75 4.62 11.41 2.73
N ALA A 76 5.55 11.35 1.77
CA ALA A 76 6.31 10.14 1.46
C ALA A 76 7.17 9.69 2.66
N ASP A 77 7.90 10.59 3.30
CA ASP A 77 8.75 10.31 4.47
C ASP A 77 7.94 9.70 5.62
N ARG A 78 6.75 10.25 5.90
CA ARG A 78 5.84 9.68 6.92
C ARG A 78 5.43 8.25 6.60
N HIS A 79 5.24 7.92 5.32
CA HIS A 79 4.89 6.57 4.91
C HIS A 79 6.08 5.61 4.96
N ALA A 80 7.29 6.06 4.58
CA ALA A 80 8.52 5.28 4.72
C ALA A 80 8.82 4.96 6.18
N ALA A 81 8.88 5.97 7.06
CA ALA A 81 9.16 5.76 8.48
C ALA A 81 8.15 4.81 9.14
N ALA A 82 6.87 4.90 8.76
CA ALA A 82 5.86 3.97 9.24
C ALA A 82 6.03 2.55 8.68
N ALA A 83 6.48 2.40 7.43
CA ALA A 83 6.80 1.10 6.84
C ALA A 83 8.03 0.46 7.51
N ASP A 84 9.06 1.23 7.80
CA ASP A 84 10.26 0.76 8.51
C ASP A 84 9.92 0.30 9.93
N ALA A 85 9.15 1.10 10.67
CA ALA A 85 8.71 0.71 12.01
C ALA A 85 7.85 -0.58 12.01
N LEU A 86 7.06 -0.82 10.95
CA LEU A 86 6.33 -2.08 10.76
C LEU A 86 7.29 -3.23 10.42
N ALA A 87 8.27 -2.97 9.54
CA ALA A 87 9.24 -3.96 9.12
C ALA A 87 10.09 -4.47 10.28
N ASP A 88 10.53 -3.58 11.16
CA ASP A 88 11.29 -3.92 12.36
C ASP A 88 10.47 -4.83 13.29
N ARG A 89 9.19 -4.51 13.51
CA ARG A 89 8.29 -5.32 14.35
C ARG A 89 8.01 -6.71 13.78
N HIS A 90 7.98 -6.86 12.46
CA HIS A 90 7.58 -8.09 11.78
C HIS A 90 8.73 -8.84 11.10
N GLY A 91 9.98 -8.39 11.28
CA GLY A 91 11.16 -9.03 10.70
C GLY A 91 11.15 -9.05 9.17
N LEU A 92 10.83 -7.91 8.54
CA LEU A 92 10.75 -7.78 7.08
C LEU A 92 11.97 -7.00 6.53
N PRO A 93 13.16 -7.64 6.39
CA PRO A 93 14.43 -6.94 6.14
C PRO A 93 14.54 -6.26 4.78
N LEU A 94 13.62 -6.54 3.85
CA LEU A 94 13.62 -5.95 2.51
C LEU A 94 12.87 -4.62 2.42
N VAL A 95 12.13 -4.22 3.46
CA VAL A 95 11.39 -2.94 3.44
C VAL A 95 12.34 -1.73 3.40
N PRO A 96 13.41 -1.67 4.21
CA PRO A 96 14.38 -0.56 4.16
C PRO A 96 14.99 -0.29 2.78
N VAL A 97 15.07 -1.31 1.92
CA VAL A 97 15.57 -1.19 0.53
C VAL A 97 14.67 -0.26 -0.31
N PHE A 98 13.38 -0.19 0.00
CA PHE A 98 12.42 0.65 -0.74
C PHE A 98 12.23 2.05 -0.12
N THR A 99 12.63 2.23 1.14
CA THR A 99 12.35 3.44 1.93
C THR A 99 13.60 4.27 2.21
N THR A 100 14.80 3.74 1.95
CA THR A 100 16.05 4.50 2.03
C THR A 100 16.28 5.27 0.73
N TRP A 101 16.57 6.57 0.84
CA TRP A 101 16.93 7.46 -0.27
C TRP A 101 18.01 8.44 0.13
#